data_AF-A0A925WI40-F1
#
_entry.id   AF-A0A925WI40-F1
#
_cell.length_a   1.000
_cell.length_b   1.000
_cell.length_c   1.000
_cell.angle_alpha   90.00
_cell.angle_beta   90.00
_cell.angle_gamma   90.00
#
_symmetry.space_group_name_H-M   'P 1'
#
loop_
_entity.id
_entity.type
_entity.pdbx_description
1 polymer ?
#
loop_
_entity_poly.entity_id
_entity_poly.type
_entity_poly.pdbx_seq_one_letter_code
_entity_poly.pdbx_strand_id
1 'polypeptide(L)'
;MTTVGTPQDPLRVAIIGSGPSGFYAADHLQKQKTLSVQIDMFDRLPTPYGLVRGGVAPDHQKIKSVTKVYDKIASQTNFRFFGNVNFGTDLTHADLIQHYHAVIYAVGAQTDRELGIPGEHLPGSHAATEFVAWYNGHPDFRHLTFDLTQERAAVIGVGNVAMDVTRILARTTNELVGTDIADYALDALAESNVKEVYVLGRRGPAQAAFTNPEIKELGEMEAAEVIVSQRDAALDVHSRAFIESGEDPTATKNVLILQKYADRAPVGKPRRIIFYFLASPVEIIGTERVEAIKIVRNVLVEREGGNLAPKATEETETIPVGLVFRSVGYKGVRLPDVPFNEKSGTIPNLKGRVLNEDGTFRPGDYVVGWIKRGPSGIIGTNKPDSVETAEMLLEDMRANALPTTVAPAQHAIEALLDARGVQVVTFADWQLLDQLELANGAAATPARPRLKFTDVSSMLAALATHKAAQPAGD
;
A
#
# COMPACT_ATOMS: atom_id res chain seq x y z
N MET A 1 27.40 -25.05 -22.81
CA MET A 1 26.32 -24.33 -22.13
C MET A 1 27.01 -23.28 -21.27
N THR A 2 26.69 -22.00 -21.48
CA THR A 2 27.22 -20.94 -20.61
C THR A 2 26.58 -21.09 -19.23
N THR A 3 27.39 -20.95 -18.18
CA THR A 3 26.92 -21.04 -16.80
C THR A 3 26.42 -19.66 -16.39
N VAL A 4 25.10 -19.52 -16.24
CA VAL A 4 24.46 -18.29 -15.76
C VAL A 4 24.96 -17.95 -14.35
N GLY A 5 25.18 -16.67 -14.09
CA GLY A 5 25.70 -16.16 -12.82
C GLY A 5 27.22 -16.02 -12.77
N THR A 6 27.91 -16.12 -13.91
CA THR A 6 29.36 -15.86 -14.02
C THR A 6 29.61 -14.41 -14.46
N PRO A 7 30.83 -13.86 -14.31
CA PRO A 7 31.13 -12.51 -14.81
C PRO A 7 30.93 -12.34 -16.33
N GLN A 8 31.11 -13.41 -17.12
CA GLN A 8 30.91 -13.42 -18.57
C GLN A 8 29.44 -13.61 -18.97
N ASP A 9 28.65 -14.25 -18.11
CA ASP A 9 27.22 -14.51 -18.32
C ASP A 9 26.45 -14.25 -17.01
N PRO A 10 26.27 -12.97 -16.63
CA PRO A 10 25.66 -12.62 -15.36
C PRO A 10 24.18 -12.99 -15.31
N LEU A 11 23.69 -13.38 -14.13
CA LEU A 11 22.27 -13.58 -13.90
C LEU A 11 21.54 -12.23 -14.00
N ARG A 12 20.91 -11.98 -15.14
CA ARG A 12 20.02 -10.84 -15.36
C ARG A 12 18.61 -11.08 -14.82
N VAL A 13 18.15 -10.18 -13.93
CA VAL A 13 16.81 -10.23 -13.31
C VAL A 13 16.09 -8.90 -13.51
N ALA A 14 14.87 -8.95 -14.04
CA ALA A 14 13.96 -7.81 -14.07
C ALA A 14 13.03 -7.85 -12.86
N ILE A 15 12.78 -6.70 -12.24
CA ILE A 15 11.80 -6.57 -11.15
C ILE A 15 10.76 -5.53 -11.56
N ILE A 16 9.47 -5.92 -11.59
CA ILE A 16 8.35 -5.04 -11.98
C ILE A 16 7.67 -4.52 -10.72
N GLY A 17 7.90 -3.25 -10.39
CA GLY A 17 7.43 -2.57 -9.19
C GLY A 17 8.54 -2.30 -8.19
N SER A 18 8.62 -1.06 -7.71
CA SER A 18 9.68 -0.58 -6.82
C SER A 18 9.24 -0.42 -5.36
N GLY A 19 8.26 -1.22 -4.92
CA GLY A 19 7.85 -1.28 -3.53
C GLY A 19 8.83 -2.06 -2.62
N PRO A 20 8.54 -2.17 -1.31
CA PRO A 20 9.38 -2.90 -0.35
C PRO A 20 9.79 -4.30 -0.80
N SER A 21 8.86 -5.07 -1.37
CA SER A 21 9.13 -6.45 -1.78
C SER A 21 10.12 -6.53 -2.94
N GLY A 22 10.03 -5.62 -3.92
CA GLY A 22 11.00 -5.53 -5.00
C GLY A 22 12.40 -5.22 -4.49
N PHE A 23 12.52 -4.24 -3.60
CA PHE A 23 13.81 -3.90 -2.97
C PHE A 23 14.38 -5.03 -2.11
N TYR A 24 13.55 -5.75 -1.34
CA TYR A 24 14.04 -6.88 -0.54
C TYR A 24 14.46 -8.07 -1.39
N ALA A 25 13.78 -8.34 -2.51
CA ALA A 25 14.23 -9.35 -3.48
C ALA A 25 15.58 -8.95 -4.11
N ALA A 26 15.71 -7.68 -4.51
CA ALA A 26 16.96 -7.15 -5.06
C ALA A 26 18.13 -7.26 -4.06
N ASP A 27 17.93 -6.83 -2.81
CA ASP A 27 18.94 -6.91 -1.74
C ASP A 27 19.47 -8.34 -1.54
N HIS A 28 18.56 -9.33 -1.57
CA HIS A 28 18.93 -10.73 -1.37
C HIS A 28 19.75 -11.29 -2.54
N LEU A 29 19.37 -10.94 -3.77
CA LEU A 29 20.06 -11.34 -4.98
C LEU A 29 21.44 -10.67 -5.12
N GLN A 30 21.56 -9.39 -4.79
CA GLN A 30 22.83 -8.66 -4.82
C GLN A 30 23.87 -9.21 -3.84
N LYS A 31 23.43 -9.79 -2.72
CA LYS A 31 24.31 -10.31 -1.66
C LYS A 31 24.95 -11.66 -1.99
N GLN A 32 24.63 -12.25 -3.14
CA GLN A 32 25.19 -13.52 -3.58
C GLN A 32 26.66 -13.35 -3.98
N LYS A 33 27.59 -13.63 -3.06
CA LYS A 33 29.03 -13.36 -3.25
C LYS A 33 29.71 -14.17 -4.35
N THR A 34 29.16 -15.33 -4.69
CA THR A 34 29.74 -16.25 -5.67
C THR A 34 29.11 -16.11 -7.05
N LEU A 35 28.16 -15.19 -7.22
CA LEU A 35 27.41 -15.00 -8.45
C LEU A 35 27.56 -13.56 -8.94
N SER A 36 27.68 -13.40 -10.25
CA SER A 36 27.44 -12.12 -10.90
C SER A 36 25.95 -12.00 -11.18
N VAL A 37 25.29 -11.03 -10.55
CA VAL A 37 23.85 -10.76 -10.72
C VAL A 37 23.68 -9.32 -11.15
N GLN A 38 22.86 -9.06 -12.16
CA GLN A 38 22.49 -7.74 -12.62
C GLN A 38 20.97 -7.56 -12.51
N ILE A 39 20.55 -6.47 -11.89
CA ILE A 39 19.14 -6.23 -11.58
C ILE A 39 18.68 -4.92 -12.21
N ASP A 40 17.60 -5.02 -12.99
CA ASP A 40 16.89 -3.85 -13.52
C ASP A 40 15.50 -3.80 -12.87
N MET A 41 15.21 -2.73 -12.14
CA MET A 41 13.92 -2.51 -11.50
C MET A 41 13.12 -1.47 -12.26
N PHE A 42 11.92 -1.85 -12.69
CA PHE A 42 11.00 -1.01 -13.45
C PHE A 42 9.86 -0.52 -12.57
N ASP A 43 9.49 0.74 -12.72
CA ASP A 43 8.28 1.28 -12.11
C ASP A 43 7.56 2.21 -13.07
N ARG A 44 6.23 2.16 -13.06
CA ARG A 44 5.40 3.06 -13.87
C ARG A 44 5.51 4.51 -13.43
N LEU A 45 5.87 4.76 -12.16
CA LEU A 45 6.06 6.11 -11.65
C LEU A 45 7.52 6.55 -11.77
N PRO A 46 7.79 7.85 -11.97
CA PRO A 46 9.13 8.43 -11.80
C PRO A 46 9.73 8.20 -10.40
N THR A 47 8.88 8.05 -9.38
CA THR A 47 9.29 7.96 -7.97
C THR A 47 9.20 6.52 -7.46
N PRO A 48 10.24 5.97 -6.82
CA PRO A 48 10.24 4.61 -6.30
C PRO A 48 9.55 4.50 -4.91
N TYR A 49 9.68 3.32 -4.30
CA TYR A 49 9.28 2.94 -2.94
C TYR A 49 7.80 2.58 -2.75
N GLY A 50 6.98 2.71 -3.79
CA GLY A 50 5.57 2.31 -3.79
C GLY A 50 4.80 2.87 -2.58
N LEU A 51 4.09 2.01 -1.85
CA LEU A 51 3.27 2.42 -0.70
C LEU A 51 4.06 2.99 0.48
N VAL A 52 5.40 2.87 0.54
CA VAL A 52 6.16 3.62 1.57
C VAL A 52 6.08 5.12 1.33
N ARG A 53 6.02 5.53 0.05
CA ARG A 53 5.86 6.93 -0.36
C ARG A 53 4.40 7.34 -0.54
N GLY A 54 3.62 6.49 -1.22
CA GLY A 54 2.24 6.76 -1.63
C GLY A 54 1.14 6.20 -0.71
N GLY A 55 1.50 5.45 0.34
CA GLY A 55 0.54 4.77 1.22
C GLY A 55 0.71 5.12 2.69
N VAL A 56 1.92 4.96 3.26
CA VAL A 56 2.22 5.29 4.66
C VAL A 56 1.82 6.72 4.95
N ALA A 57 0.99 6.91 5.97
CA ALA A 57 0.40 8.19 6.30
C ALA A 57 1.45 9.29 6.54
N PRO A 58 1.14 10.56 6.24
CA PRO A 58 2.09 11.65 6.36
C PRO A 58 2.49 11.95 7.81
N ASP A 59 1.69 11.60 8.79
CA ASP A 59 2.05 11.67 10.22
C ASP A 59 2.92 10.49 10.71
N HIS A 60 3.25 9.52 9.84
CA HIS A 60 4.08 8.35 10.15
C HIS A 60 5.49 8.38 9.55
N GLN A 61 6.17 9.53 9.63
CA GLN A 61 7.49 9.73 9.03
C GLN A 61 8.56 8.70 9.45
N LYS A 62 8.50 8.21 10.71
CA LYS A 62 9.45 7.22 11.20
C LYS A 62 9.41 5.91 10.40
N ILE A 63 8.22 5.49 9.96
CA ILE A 63 8.04 4.27 9.17
C ILE A 63 8.68 4.44 7.78
N LYS A 64 8.60 5.65 7.21
CA LYS A 64 9.20 5.99 5.90
C LYS A 64 10.73 5.93 5.91
N SER A 65 11.39 5.96 7.07
CA SER A 65 12.86 5.87 7.18
C SER A 65 13.48 4.59 6.59
N VAL A 66 12.67 3.55 6.35
CA VAL A 66 13.11 2.34 5.63
C VAL A 66 13.62 2.63 4.22
N THR A 67 13.24 3.74 3.59
CA THR A 67 13.76 4.14 2.26
C THR A 67 15.28 4.27 2.24
N LYS A 68 15.92 4.62 3.38
CA LYS A 68 17.40 4.64 3.49
C LYS A 68 18.04 3.27 3.20
N VAL A 69 17.33 2.18 3.51
CA VAL A 69 17.77 0.83 3.17
C VAL A 69 17.66 0.61 1.66
N TYR A 70 16.58 1.10 1.05
CA TYR A 70 16.34 1.00 -0.39
C TYR A 70 17.35 1.83 -1.19
N ASP A 71 17.71 3.01 -0.70
CA ASP A 71 18.77 3.85 -1.29
C ASP A 71 20.12 3.13 -1.33
N LYS A 72 20.45 2.41 -0.25
CA LYS A 72 21.67 1.60 -0.18
C LYS A 72 21.64 0.42 -1.16
N ILE A 73 20.48 -0.18 -1.39
CA ILE A 73 20.30 -1.26 -2.38
C ILE A 73 20.41 -0.70 -3.80
N ALA A 74 19.81 0.46 -4.05
CA ALA A 74 19.82 1.12 -5.35
C ALA A 74 21.19 1.69 -5.73
N SER A 75 22.05 1.99 -4.75
CA SER A 75 23.41 2.49 -4.99
C SER A 75 24.44 1.40 -5.33
N GLN A 76 24.06 0.12 -5.32
CA GLN A 76 24.95 -0.95 -5.75
C GLN A 76 25.16 -0.90 -7.27
N THR A 77 26.39 -1.15 -7.73
CA THR A 77 26.76 -1.05 -9.16
C THR A 77 26.06 -2.06 -10.07
N ASN A 78 25.49 -3.11 -9.47
CA ASN A 78 24.75 -4.15 -10.18
C ASN A 78 23.23 -3.95 -10.14
N PHE A 79 22.78 -2.74 -9.84
CA PHE A 79 21.38 -2.33 -9.84
C PHE A 79 21.15 -1.14 -10.76
N ARG A 80 20.03 -1.15 -11.47
CA ARG A 80 19.51 0.00 -12.20
C ARG A 80 18.02 0.17 -11.94
N PHE A 81 17.58 1.42 -11.94
CA PHE A 81 16.17 1.78 -11.83
C PHE A 81 15.71 2.44 -13.11
N PHE A 82 14.54 2.02 -13.58
CA PHE A 82 13.84 2.52 -14.76
C PHE A 82 12.43 2.94 -14.33
N GLY A 83 12.32 4.16 -13.81
CA GLY A 83 11.04 4.80 -13.49
C GLY A 83 10.37 5.38 -14.73
N ASN A 84 9.07 5.67 -14.62
CA ASN A 84 8.23 6.12 -15.72
C ASN A 84 8.17 5.10 -16.90
N VAL A 85 8.19 3.81 -16.59
CA VAL A 85 8.08 2.71 -17.56
C VAL A 85 6.86 1.85 -17.24
N ASN A 86 5.85 1.88 -18.11
CA ASN A 86 4.59 1.16 -17.92
C ASN A 86 4.69 -0.26 -18.45
N PHE A 87 4.53 -1.23 -17.55
CA PHE A 87 4.37 -2.63 -17.95
C PHE A 87 3.04 -2.84 -18.69
N GLY A 88 3.09 -3.51 -19.84
CA GLY A 88 1.95 -3.75 -20.72
C GLY A 88 1.87 -2.80 -21.93
N THR A 89 2.55 -1.65 -21.88
CA THR A 89 2.61 -0.71 -23.02
C THR A 89 4.05 -0.42 -23.44
N ASP A 90 4.87 0.07 -22.51
CA ASP A 90 6.24 0.49 -22.77
C ASP A 90 7.18 -0.72 -22.74
N LEU A 91 6.84 -1.69 -21.89
CA LEU A 91 7.56 -2.94 -21.69
C LEU A 91 6.55 -4.08 -21.51
N THR A 92 6.68 -5.15 -22.29
CA THR A 92 5.78 -6.32 -22.22
C THR A 92 6.48 -7.51 -21.59
N HIS A 93 5.71 -8.54 -21.20
CA HIS A 93 6.30 -9.81 -20.78
C HIS A 93 7.21 -10.41 -21.86
N ALA A 94 6.78 -10.35 -23.13
CA ALA A 94 7.53 -10.88 -24.26
C ALA A 94 8.89 -10.19 -24.44
N ASP A 95 8.99 -8.90 -24.13
CA ASP A 95 10.27 -8.17 -24.14
C ASP A 95 11.16 -8.67 -22.99
N LEU A 96 10.60 -8.81 -21.79
CA LEU A 96 11.36 -9.21 -20.61
C LEU A 96 12.04 -10.57 -20.78
N ILE A 97 11.32 -11.58 -21.27
CA ILE A 97 11.88 -12.93 -21.43
C ILE A 97 12.97 -13.02 -22.52
N GLN A 98 13.08 -12.01 -23.39
CA GLN A 98 14.17 -11.92 -24.37
C GLN A 98 15.48 -11.39 -23.75
N HIS A 99 15.36 -10.54 -22.72
CA HIS A 99 16.48 -9.77 -22.14
C HIS A 99 16.92 -10.27 -20.75
N TYR A 100 16.05 -11.00 -20.03
CA TYR A 100 16.26 -11.39 -18.64
C TYR A 100 16.08 -12.89 -18.44
N HIS A 101 16.92 -13.49 -17.60
CA HIS A 101 16.78 -14.91 -17.21
C HIS A 101 15.60 -15.11 -16.26
N ALA A 102 15.23 -14.07 -15.51
CA ALA A 102 14.12 -14.12 -14.59
C ALA A 102 13.41 -12.76 -14.47
N VAL A 103 12.10 -12.81 -14.23
CA VAL A 103 11.23 -11.67 -13.96
C VAL A 103 10.59 -11.86 -12.60
N ILE A 104 10.66 -10.84 -11.74
CA ILE A 104 10.00 -10.81 -10.44
C ILE A 104 8.90 -9.75 -10.48
N TYR A 105 7.64 -10.17 -10.39
CA TYR A 105 6.51 -9.24 -10.25
C TYR A 105 6.34 -8.83 -8.78
N ALA A 106 6.57 -7.55 -8.53
CA ALA A 106 6.50 -6.89 -7.23
C ALA A 106 5.47 -5.73 -7.22
N VAL A 107 4.41 -5.86 -8.02
CA VAL A 107 3.43 -4.79 -8.30
C VAL A 107 2.45 -4.48 -7.16
N GLY A 108 2.52 -5.23 -6.07
CA GLY A 108 1.68 -5.03 -4.89
C GLY A 108 0.19 -5.26 -5.15
N ALA A 109 -0.66 -4.47 -4.49
CA ALA A 109 -2.10 -4.44 -4.71
C ALA A 109 -2.52 -2.98 -4.84
N GLN A 110 -3.23 -2.63 -5.91
CA GLN A 110 -3.40 -1.24 -6.35
C GLN A 110 -4.84 -0.73 -6.21
N THR A 111 -5.81 -1.62 -6.06
CA THR A 111 -7.24 -1.25 -5.94
C THR A 111 -7.81 -1.76 -4.62
N ASP A 112 -9.05 -1.41 -4.31
CA ASP A 112 -9.79 -1.92 -3.16
C ASP A 112 -10.72 -3.09 -3.51
N ARG A 113 -11.13 -3.82 -2.48
CA ARG A 113 -12.27 -4.74 -2.55
C ARG A 113 -13.58 -3.97 -2.43
N GLU A 114 -14.55 -4.39 -3.23
CA GLU A 114 -15.94 -3.94 -3.11
C GLU A 114 -16.61 -4.57 -1.87
N LEU A 115 -17.57 -3.82 -1.32
CA LEU A 115 -18.47 -4.27 -0.26
C LEU A 115 -19.55 -5.19 -0.83
N GLY A 116 -19.99 -4.94 -2.07
CA GLY A 116 -21.05 -5.67 -2.74
C GLY A 116 -22.43 -5.37 -2.16
N ILE A 117 -22.67 -4.11 -1.76
CA ILE A 117 -23.94 -3.66 -1.15
C ILE A 117 -24.61 -2.57 -2.00
N PRO A 118 -25.95 -2.42 -1.93
CA PRO A 118 -26.64 -1.33 -2.60
C PRO A 118 -26.11 0.05 -2.18
N GLY A 119 -26.01 0.97 -3.15
CA GLY A 119 -25.54 2.34 -2.96
C GLY A 119 -24.02 2.51 -2.83
N GLU A 120 -23.23 1.43 -2.94
CA GLU A 120 -21.76 1.49 -2.83
C GLU A 120 -21.09 2.48 -3.79
N HIS A 121 -21.70 2.77 -4.93
CA HIS A 121 -21.15 3.68 -5.94
C HIS A 121 -21.78 5.08 -5.92
N LEU A 122 -22.55 5.43 -4.89
CA LEU A 122 -23.07 6.79 -4.73
C LEU A 122 -21.92 7.80 -4.56
N PRO A 123 -22.01 9.01 -5.13
CA PRO A 123 -21.11 10.11 -4.82
C PRO A 123 -21.01 10.32 -3.30
N GLY A 124 -19.78 10.38 -2.76
CA GLY A 124 -19.50 10.37 -1.32
C GLY A 124 -19.10 8.99 -0.76
N SER A 125 -19.22 7.91 -1.55
CA SER A 125 -18.71 6.58 -1.20
C SER A 125 -17.39 6.28 -1.91
N HIS A 126 -16.30 6.37 -1.16
CA HIS A 126 -14.93 6.33 -1.66
C HIS A 126 -14.16 5.11 -1.18
N ALA A 127 -13.19 4.67 -1.99
CA ALA A 127 -12.21 3.71 -1.55
C ALA A 127 -11.27 4.38 -0.53
N ALA A 128 -10.91 3.70 0.55
CA ALA A 128 -9.96 4.25 1.50
C ALA A 128 -8.58 4.48 0.84
N THR A 129 -8.22 3.64 -0.12
CA THR A 129 -6.92 3.74 -0.82
C THR A 129 -6.85 4.95 -1.74
N GLU A 130 -7.98 5.35 -2.33
CA GLU A 130 -8.11 6.59 -3.11
C GLU A 130 -7.83 7.81 -2.24
N PHE A 131 -8.45 7.88 -1.05
CA PHE A 131 -8.22 8.98 -0.11
C PHE A 131 -6.77 9.00 0.40
N VAL A 132 -6.22 7.82 0.70
CA VAL A 132 -4.82 7.65 1.13
C VAL A 132 -3.84 8.13 0.07
N ALA A 133 -4.04 7.69 -1.17
CA ALA A 133 -3.19 8.07 -2.29
C ALA A 133 -3.33 9.57 -2.60
N TRP A 134 -4.54 10.12 -2.52
CA TRP A 134 -4.83 11.54 -2.68
C TRP A 134 -4.06 12.39 -1.66
N TYR A 135 -4.17 12.15 -0.36
CA TYR A 135 -3.45 12.96 0.63
C TYR A 135 -1.93 12.73 0.60
N ASN A 136 -1.47 11.57 0.09
CA ASN A 136 -0.05 11.29 -0.07
C ASN A 136 0.56 11.86 -1.37
N GLY A 137 -0.22 12.53 -2.22
CA GLY A 137 0.31 13.14 -3.43
C GLY A 137 0.56 12.16 -4.57
N HIS A 138 -0.15 11.03 -4.59
CA HIS A 138 0.00 10.05 -5.67
C HIS A 138 -0.55 10.63 -6.99
N PRO A 139 0.21 10.63 -8.10
CA PRO A 139 -0.19 11.26 -9.37
C PRO A 139 -1.57 10.86 -9.88
N ASP A 140 -1.87 9.56 -9.88
CA ASP A 140 -3.16 9.05 -10.37
C ASP A 140 -4.38 9.53 -9.58
N PHE A 141 -4.21 9.97 -8.33
CA PHE A 141 -5.33 10.29 -7.43
C PHE A 141 -5.40 11.79 -7.08
N ARG A 142 -4.44 12.60 -7.55
CA ARG A 142 -4.39 14.05 -7.32
C ARG A 142 -5.69 14.77 -7.70
N HIS A 143 -6.34 14.32 -8.77
CA HIS A 143 -7.53 14.96 -9.33
C HIS A 143 -8.81 14.68 -8.53
N LEU A 144 -8.76 13.75 -7.57
CA LEU A 144 -9.93 13.41 -6.76
C LEU A 144 -10.31 14.57 -5.82
N THR A 145 -11.61 14.69 -5.60
CA THR A 145 -12.21 15.64 -4.67
C THR A 145 -13.08 14.88 -3.68
N PHE A 146 -12.96 15.23 -2.41
CA PHE A 146 -13.78 14.68 -1.33
C PHE A 146 -14.61 15.81 -0.75
N ASP A 147 -15.93 15.61 -0.62
CA ASP A 147 -16.82 16.61 -0.04
C ASP A 147 -16.67 16.66 1.48
N LEU A 148 -15.60 17.31 1.95
CA LEU A 148 -15.30 17.47 3.37
C LEU A 148 -16.20 18.52 4.05
N THR A 149 -17.21 19.07 3.36
CA THR A 149 -18.22 19.94 3.97
C THR A 149 -19.22 19.16 4.83
N GLN A 150 -19.24 17.83 4.68
CA GLN A 150 -20.06 16.91 5.46
C GLN A 150 -19.55 16.80 6.91
N GLU A 151 -20.47 16.80 7.88
CA GLU A 151 -20.09 16.72 9.31
C GLU A 151 -19.77 15.30 9.78
N ARG A 152 -20.24 14.27 9.07
CA ARG A 152 -20.18 12.87 9.48
C ARG A 152 -19.65 11.97 8.37
N ALA A 153 -18.63 11.18 8.71
CA ALA A 153 -18.04 10.18 7.83
C ALA A 153 -18.13 8.79 8.46
N ALA A 154 -18.33 7.74 7.64
CA ALA A 154 -18.14 6.36 8.05
C ALA A 154 -16.87 5.77 7.43
N VAL A 155 -16.08 5.03 8.20
CA VAL A 155 -14.93 4.26 7.75
C VAL A 155 -15.22 2.79 8.00
N ILE A 156 -15.32 2.00 6.94
CA ILE A 156 -15.65 0.57 7.01
C ILE A 156 -14.36 -0.24 7.06
N GLY A 157 -14.10 -0.87 8.19
CA GLY A 157 -12.88 -1.63 8.44
C GLY A 157 -12.19 -1.19 9.73
N VAL A 158 -11.42 -2.11 10.32
CA VAL A 158 -10.67 -1.90 11.58
C VAL A 158 -9.23 -2.39 11.43
N GLY A 159 -8.59 -2.05 10.30
CA GLY A 159 -7.16 -2.26 10.03
C GLY A 159 -6.39 -0.94 10.07
N ASN A 160 -5.06 -0.99 9.93
CA ASN A 160 -4.22 0.22 9.98
C ASN A 160 -4.66 1.30 8.98
N VAL A 161 -5.02 0.93 7.76
CA VAL A 161 -5.47 1.91 6.75
C VAL A 161 -6.78 2.61 7.16
N ALA A 162 -7.70 1.91 7.82
CA ALA A 162 -8.89 2.53 8.39
C ALA A 162 -8.52 3.52 9.50
N MET A 163 -7.49 3.21 10.31
CA MET A 163 -6.97 4.12 11.33
C MET A 163 -6.31 5.34 10.69
N ASP A 164 -5.56 5.17 9.60
CA ASP A 164 -4.95 6.28 8.86
C ASP A 164 -6.01 7.24 8.31
N VAL A 165 -7.03 6.73 7.60
CA VAL A 165 -8.14 7.55 7.12
C VAL A 165 -8.83 8.27 8.28
N THR A 166 -9.09 7.56 9.37
CA THR A 166 -9.71 8.12 10.58
C THR A 166 -8.86 9.23 11.18
N ARG A 167 -7.55 9.05 11.32
CA ARG A 167 -6.62 10.07 11.84
C ARG A 167 -6.59 11.30 10.95
N ILE A 168 -6.43 11.12 9.63
CA ILE A 168 -6.33 12.26 8.71
C ILE A 168 -7.62 13.09 8.70
N LEU A 169 -8.79 12.46 8.76
CA LEU A 169 -10.07 13.18 8.89
C LEU A 169 -10.20 13.89 10.25
N ALA A 170 -9.63 13.35 11.31
CA ALA A 170 -9.81 13.83 12.67
C ALA A 170 -8.75 14.84 13.16
N ARG A 171 -7.55 14.85 12.57
CA ARG A 171 -6.44 15.73 12.94
C ARG A 171 -6.66 17.19 12.53
N THR A 172 -6.11 18.11 13.32
CA THR A 172 -6.11 19.53 12.97
C THR A 172 -5.09 19.83 11.86
N THR A 173 -5.27 20.97 11.18
CA THR A 173 -4.28 21.47 10.22
C THR A 173 -2.91 21.67 10.86
N ASN A 174 -2.86 22.11 12.12
CA ASN A 174 -1.61 22.31 12.87
C ASN A 174 -0.87 20.99 13.10
N GLU A 175 -1.58 19.88 13.33
CA GLU A 175 -0.98 18.55 13.46
C GLU A 175 -0.43 18.04 12.12
N LEU A 176 -0.93 18.54 10.98
CA LEU A 176 -0.60 18.06 9.64
C LEU A 176 0.40 18.94 8.87
N VAL A 177 0.48 20.25 9.15
CA VAL A 177 1.31 21.20 8.38
C VAL A 177 2.81 20.84 8.39
N GLY A 178 3.28 20.19 9.44
CA GLY A 178 4.66 19.70 9.57
C GLY A 178 4.95 18.38 8.85
N THR A 179 3.99 17.80 8.14
CA THR A 179 4.12 16.47 7.50
C THR A 179 4.36 16.57 5.99
N ASP A 180 4.61 15.44 5.31
CA ASP A 180 4.72 15.37 3.83
C ASP A 180 3.37 15.19 3.11
N ILE A 181 2.26 15.58 3.74
CA ILE A 181 0.93 15.61 3.11
C ILE A 181 0.94 16.52 1.87
N ALA A 182 0.14 16.22 0.85
CA ALA A 182 -0.01 17.07 -0.33
C ALA A 182 -0.71 18.40 0.02
N ASP A 183 -0.27 19.52 -0.57
CA ASP A 183 -0.82 20.86 -0.26
C ASP A 183 -2.32 20.95 -0.53
N TYR A 184 -2.77 20.50 -1.71
CA TYR A 184 -4.20 20.51 -2.04
C TYR A 184 -5.05 19.70 -1.04
N ALA A 185 -4.47 18.67 -0.42
CA ALA A 185 -5.15 17.86 0.56
C ALA A 185 -5.18 18.54 1.92
N LEU A 186 -4.08 19.19 2.31
CA LEU A 186 -4.00 20.01 3.51
C LEU A 186 -4.99 21.19 3.44
N ASP A 187 -5.06 21.87 2.30
CA ASP A 187 -5.98 22.98 2.06
C ASP A 187 -7.43 22.52 2.19
N ALA A 188 -7.78 21.38 1.56
CA ALA A 188 -9.12 20.81 1.68
C ALA A 188 -9.46 20.36 3.11
N LEU A 189 -8.49 19.80 3.85
CA LEU A 189 -8.66 19.39 5.24
C LEU A 189 -8.78 20.58 6.20
N ALA A 190 -8.17 21.71 5.87
CA ALA A 190 -8.29 22.94 6.66
C ALA A 190 -9.72 23.50 6.65
N GLU A 191 -10.44 23.31 5.55
CA GLU A 191 -11.84 23.72 5.37
C GLU A 191 -12.85 22.60 5.74
N SER A 192 -12.38 21.48 6.31
CA SER A 192 -13.21 20.32 6.65
C SER A 192 -14.17 20.61 7.81
N ASN A 193 -15.45 20.28 7.60
CA ASN A 193 -16.50 20.32 8.61
C ASN A 193 -16.67 18.98 9.34
N VAL A 194 -15.87 17.96 9.04
CA VAL A 194 -15.99 16.64 9.67
C VAL A 194 -15.81 16.74 11.18
N LYS A 195 -16.85 16.33 11.91
CA LYS A 195 -16.93 16.31 13.38
C LYS A 195 -17.03 14.90 13.93
N GLU A 196 -17.62 13.97 13.20
CA GLU A 196 -17.79 12.59 13.64
C GLU A 196 -17.29 11.60 12.59
N VAL A 197 -16.46 10.66 13.03
CA VAL A 197 -15.97 9.55 12.20
C VAL A 197 -16.42 8.24 12.83
N TYR A 198 -17.32 7.53 12.16
CA TYR A 198 -17.84 6.23 12.58
C TYR A 198 -16.96 5.11 12.02
N VAL A 199 -16.27 4.37 12.89
CA VAL A 199 -15.39 3.27 12.48
C VAL A 199 -16.12 1.95 12.66
N LEU A 200 -16.42 1.28 11.55
CA LEU A 200 -17.30 0.10 11.52
C LEU A 200 -16.48 -1.19 11.36
N GLY A 201 -16.50 -2.04 12.40
CA GLY A 201 -15.90 -3.37 12.41
C GLY A 201 -16.95 -4.47 12.37
N ARG A 202 -16.95 -5.30 11.31
CA ARG A 202 -17.91 -6.42 11.20
C ARG A 202 -17.75 -7.51 12.27
N ARG A 203 -16.56 -7.64 12.88
CA ARG A 203 -16.25 -8.58 13.97
C ARG A 203 -16.05 -7.83 15.29
N GLY A 204 -15.73 -8.55 16.37
CA GLY A 204 -15.46 -7.97 17.68
C GLY A 204 -14.09 -7.32 17.79
N PRO A 205 -13.83 -6.65 18.93
CA PRO A 205 -12.58 -5.92 19.19
C PRO A 205 -11.35 -6.83 19.20
N ALA A 206 -11.50 -8.09 19.61
CA ALA A 206 -10.41 -9.08 19.60
C ALA A 206 -9.95 -9.48 18.17
N GLN A 207 -10.77 -9.24 17.15
CA GLN A 207 -10.44 -9.54 15.75
C GLN A 207 -10.08 -8.29 14.93
N ALA A 208 -9.86 -7.15 15.60
CA ALA A 208 -9.38 -5.94 14.96
C ALA A 208 -7.97 -6.15 14.39
N ALA A 209 -7.74 -5.66 13.18
CA ALA A 209 -6.49 -5.86 12.43
C ALA A 209 -5.52 -4.68 12.58
N PHE A 210 -5.91 -3.61 13.27
CA PHE A 210 -5.00 -2.51 13.58
C PHE A 210 -3.95 -2.94 14.61
N THR A 211 -2.77 -2.32 14.55
CA THR A 211 -1.70 -2.57 15.53
C THR A 211 -1.83 -1.66 16.76
N ASN A 212 -1.17 -2.02 17.87
CA ASN A 212 -1.30 -1.28 19.13
C ASN A 212 -0.95 0.22 19.04
N PRO A 213 0.08 0.67 18.28
CA PRO A 213 0.36 2.09 18.14
C PRO A 213 -0.81 2.86 17.51
N GLU A 214 -1.43 2.31 16.46
CA GLU A 214 -2.49 2.99 15.72
C GLU A 214 -3.69 3.37 16.59
N ILE A 215 -4.17 2.42 17.39
CA ILE A 215 -5.33 2.67 18.25
C ILE A 215 -4.99 3.60 19.41
N LYS A 216 -3.74 3.61 19.89
CA LYS A 216 -3.30 4.55 20.94
C LYS A 216 -3.23 5.97 20.43
N GLU A 217 -2.66 6.17 19.24
CA GLU A 217 -2.49 7.47 18.61
C GLU A 217 -3.83 8.19 18.42
N LEU A 218 -4.93 7.45 18.15
CA LEU A 218 -6.28 8.05 18.11
C LEU A 218 -6.68 8.72 19.43
N GLY A 219 -6.23 8.21 20.58
CA GLY A 219 -6.52 8.79 21.88
C GLY A 219 -5.65 10.01 22.25
N GLU A 220 -4.60 10.29 21.48
CA GLU A 220 -3.60 11.33 21.74
C GLU A 220 -3.81 12.60 20.90
N MET A 221 -4.73 12.57 19.93
CA MET A 221 -4.99 13.71 19.02
C MET A 221 -5.49 14.95 19.76
N GLU A 222 -5.15 16.14 19.26
CA GLU A 222 -5.49 17.41 19.90
C GLU A 222 -7.02 17.64 19.96
N ALA A 223 -7.68 17.55 18.80
CA ALA A 223 -9.07 17.95 18.62
C ALA A 223 -10.09 16.81 18.64
N ALA A 224 -9.65 15.55 18.71
CA ALA A 224 -10.51 14.39 18.64
C ALA A 224 -10.47 13.53 19.91
N GLU A 225 -11.61 12.97 20.28
CA GLU A 225 -11.72 11.93 21.31
C GLU A 225 -12.29 10.63 20.75
N VAL A 226 -11.81 9.51 21.29
CA VAL A 226 -12.28 8.17 20.94
C VAL A 226 -13.45 7.78 21.85
N ILE A 227 -14.55 7.38 21.22
CA ILE A 227 -15.78 6.92 21.86
C ILE A 227 -15.97 5.45 21.53
N VAL A 228 -15.98 4.61 22.56
CA VAL A 228 -16.30 3.18 22.46
C VAL A 228 -17.40 2.91 23.48
N SER A 229 -18.48 2.24 23.09
CA SER A 229 -19.51 1.86 24.06
C SER A 229 -19.06 0.62 24.85
N GLN A 230 -19.63 0.42 26.05
CA GLN A 230 -19.43 -0.81 26.82
C GLN A 230 -19.85 -2.06 26.02
N ARG A 231 -20.86 -1.93 25.14
CA ARG A 231 -21.29 -3.01 24.23
C ARG A 231 -20.23 -3.31 23.18
N ASP A 232 -19.63 -2.29 22.57
CA ASP A 232 -18.63 -2.45 21.51
C ASP A 232 -17.27 -2.94 22.04
N ALA A 233 -16.96 -2.66 23.31
CA ALA A 233 -15.75 -3.18 23.99
C ALA A 233 -15.94 -4.59 24.60
N ALA A 234 -17.18 -5.11 24.65
CA ALA A 234 -17.46 -6.41 25.24
C ALA A 234 -16.90 -7.55 24.38
N LEU A 235 -16.45 -8.62 25.05
CA LEU A 235 -16.02 -9.86 24.42
C LEU A 235 -17.09 -10.94 24.57
N ASP A 236 -17.43 -11.59 23.45
CA ASP A 236 -18.14 -12.88 23.47
C ASP A 236 -17.25 -13.99 24.06
N VAL A 237 -17.85 -15.16 24.30
CA VAL A 237 -17.17 -16.30 24.92
C VAL A 237 -15.93 -16.77 24.15
N HIS A 238 -15.98 -16.78 22.82
CA HIS A 238 -14.87 -17.25 22.00
C HIS A 238 -13.75 -16.21 21.95
N SER A 239 -14.11 -14.94 21.77
CA SER A 239 -13.13 -13.85 21.83
C SER A 239 -12.42 -13.80 23.18
N ARG A 240 -13.15 -14.03 24.29
CA ARG A 240 -12.55 -14.07 25.63
C ARG A 240 -11.55 -15.21 25.78
N ALA A 241 -11.93 -16.42 25.37
CA ALA A 241 -11.03 -17.58 25.39
C ALA A 241 -9.75 -17.34 24.56
N PHE A 242 -9.88 -16.71 23.38
CA PHE A 242 -8.73 -16.35 22.53
C PHE A 242 -7.81 -15.31 23.20
N ILE A 243 -8.36 -14.32 23.89
CA ILE A 243 -7.54 -13.34 24.61
C ILE A 243 -6.86 -13.96 25.83
N GLU A 244 -7.55 -14.86 26.54
CA GLU A 244 -7.04 -15.58 27.71
C GLU A 244 -5.98 -16.64 27.38
N SER A 245 -6.00 -17.20 26.16
CA SER A 245 -4.93 -18.13 25.71
C SER A 245 -3.57 -17.44 25.57
N GLY A 246 -3.56 -16.11 25.36
CA GLY A 246 -2.34 -15.32 25.20
C GLY A 246 -1.61 -15.54 23.86
N GLU A 247 -2.25 -16.20 22.89
CA GLU A 247 -1.66 -16.53 21.59
C GLU A 247 -1.33 -15.29 20.74
N ASP A 248 -2.09 -14.20 20.90
CA ASP A 248 -1.84 -12.93 20.21
C ASP A 248 -1.74 -11.75 21.22
N PRO A 249 -0.52 -11.44 21.69
CA PRO A 249 -0.29 -10.31 22.60
C PRO A 249 -0.72 -8.95 22.02
N THR A 250 -0.78 -8.81 20.69
CA THR A 250 -1.23 -7.59 20.02
C THR A 250 -2.73 -7.44 20.20
N ALA A 251 -3.49 -8.50 19.94
CA ALA A 251 -4.94 -8.52 20.14
C ALA A 251 -5.31 -8.26 21.61
N THR A 252 -4.63 -8.91 22.56
CA THR A 252 -4.82 -8.66 24.01
C THR A 252 -4.65 -7.20 24.37
N LYS A 253 -3.57 -6.57 23.89
CA LYS A 253 -3.32 -5.13 24.15
C LYS A 253 -4.36 -4.23 23.49
N ASN A 254 -4.80 -4.54 22.27
CA ASN A 254 -5.83 -3.79 21.56
C ASN A 254 -7.15 -3.78 22.34
N VAL A 255 -7.59 -4.95 22.80
CA VAL A 255 -8.81 -5.09 23.61
C VAL A 255 -8.72 -4.25 24.88
N LEU A 256 -7.60 -4.32 25.60
CA LEU A 256 -7.39 -3.53 26.83
C LEU A 256 -7.44 -2.02 26.57
N ILE A 257 -6.94 -1.55 25.42
CA ILE A 257 -7.01 -0.14 25.04
C ILE A 257 -8.45 0.28 24.74
N LEU A 258 -9.20 -0.53 23.99
CA LEU A 258 -10.60 -0.25 23.67
C LEU A 258 -11.49 -0.26 24.92
N GLN A 259 -11.28 -1.19 25.84
CA GLN A 259 -11.98 -1.23 27.13
C GLN A 259 -11.69 0.03 27.96
N LYS A 260 -10.43 0.49 27.99
CA LYS A 260 -10.09 1.77 28.65
C LYS A 260 -10.79 2.97 28.02
N TYR A 261 -10.99 2.98 26.70
CA TYR A 261 -11.79 4.03 26.06
C TYR A 261 -13.27 3.93 26.43
N ALA A 262 -13.82 2.71 26.57
CA ALA A 262 -15.20 2.50 26.99
C ALA A 262 -15.47 2.89 28.46
N ASP A 263 -14.46 2.83 29.32
CA ASP A 263 -14.55 3.24 30.73
C ASP A 263 -14.36 4.74 30.94
N ARG A 264 -13.94 5.49 29.91
CA ARG A 264 -13.67 6.91 29.99
C ARG A 264 -14.91 7.72 29.65
N ALA A 265 -15.26 8.69 30.50
CA ALA A 265 -16.28 9.69 30.16
C ALA A 265 -15.76 10.63 29.05
N PRO A 266 -16.60 10.99 28.05
CA PRO A 266 -16.23 11.96 27.03
C PRO A 266 -15.79 13.29 27.66
N VAL A 267 -14.70 13.85 27.14
CA VAL A 267 -14.11 15.11 27.61
C VAL A 267 -14.61 16.33 26.83
N GLY A 268 -15.42 16.14 25.80
CA GLY A 268 -16.05 17.22 25.04
C GLY A 268 -15.13 17.85 24.01
N LYS A 269 -14.28 17.05 23.37
CA LYS A 269 -13.45 17.53 22.25
C LYS A 269 -14.34 17.82 21.03
N PRO A 270 -13.93 18.76 20.15
CA PRO A 270 -14.77 19.19 19.03
C PRO A 270 -15.02 18.09 17.98
N ARG A 271 -14.19 17.03 17.94
CA ARG A 271 -14.35 15.89 17.04
C ARG A 271 -14.45 14.57 17.82
N ARG A 272 -15.20 13.62 17.27
CA ARG A 272 -15.45 12.30 17.87
C ARG A 272 -15.14 11.19 16.88
N ILE A 273 -14.39 10.19 17.34
CA ILE A 273 -14.18 8.93 16.62
C ILE A 273 -14.98 7.86 17.33
N ILE A 274 -15.98 7.30 16.67
CA ILE A 274 -16.97 6.43 17.29
C ILE A 274 -16.81 5.03 16.73
N PHE A 275 -16.38 4.08 17.56
CA PHE A 275 -16.21 2.69 17.15
C PHE A 275 -17.50 1.91 17.30
N TYR A 276 -17.87 1.20 16.23
CA TYR A 276 -18.93 0.20 16.20
C TYR A 276 -18.30 -1.15 15.86
N PHE A 277 -18.31 -2.07 16.82
CA PHE A 277 -17.92 -3.46 16.59
C PHE A 277 -19.16 -4.32 16.37
N LEU A 278 -18.95 -5.51 15.79
CA LEU A 278 -20.02 -6.40 15.38
C LEU A 278 -21.08 -5.67 14.53
N ALA A 279 -20.63 -4.82 13.61
CA ALA A 279 -21.49 -4.01 12.75
C ALA A 279 -21.08 -4.17 11.28
N SER A 280 -21.99 -4.66 10.44
CA SER A 280 -21.78 -4.75 9.00
C SER A 280 -22.63 -3.71 8.29
N PRO A 281 -22.08 -2.93 7.35
CA PRO A 281 -22.90 -2.14 6.45
C PRO A 281 -23.69 -3.07 5.52
N VAL A 282 -24.96 -2.77 5.30
CA VAL A 282 -25.85 -3.55 4.41
C VAL A 282 -26.38 -2.73 3.24
N GLU A 283 -26.36 -1.40 3.36
CA GLU A 283 -26.83 -0.46 2.33
C GLU A 283 -26.24 0.92 2.61
N ILE A 284 -25.81 1.61 1.55
CA ILE A 284 -25.50 3.05 1.58
C ILE A 284 -26.70 3.77 0.96
N ILE A 285 -27.31 4.66 1.73
CA ILE A 285 -28.59 5.28 1.40
C ILE A 285 -28.32 6.68 0.87
N GLY A 286 -28.99 7.01 -0.23
CA GLY A 286 -28.91 8.32 -0.85
C GLY A 286 -29.59 8.36 -2.21
N THR A 287 -29.97 9.57 -2.63
CA THR A 287 -30.58 9.78 -3.95
C THR A 287 -29.54 10.21 -4.98
N GLU A 288 -28.88 11.34 -4.75
CA GLU A 288 -27.82 11.89 -5.62
C GLU A 288 -26.42 11.70 -5.03
N ARG A 289 -26.33 11.54 -3.72
CA ARG A 289 -25.09 11.35 -2.94
C ARG A 289 -25.39 10.55 -1.68
N VAL A 290 -24.35 10.13 -0.98
CA VAL A 290 -24.48 9.51 0.34
C VAL A 290 -25.19 10.45 1.32
N GLU A 291 -26.23 9.95 1.98
CA GLU A 291 -27.01 10.63 3.02
C GLU A 291 -27.02 9.85 4.35
N ALA A 292 -26.91 8.52 4.27
CA ALA A 292 -26.80 7.65 5.42
C ALA A 292 -26.16 6.31 5.08
N ILE A 293 -25.77 5.56 6.11
CA ILE A 293 -25.38 4.16 6.01
C ILE A 293 -26.24 3.32 6.94
N LYS A 294 -26.82 2.25 6.39
CA LYS A 294 -27.56 1.26 7.16
C LYS A 294 -26.61 0.14 7.56
N ILE A 295 -26.60 -0.16 8.85
CA ILE A 295 -25.81 -1.25 9.42
C ILE A 295 -26.74 -2.30 10.03
N VAL A 296 -26.24 -3.53 10.07
CA VAL A 296 -26.83 -4.63 10.84
C VAL A 296 -25.86 -5.03 11.94
N ARG A 297 -26.39 -5.38 13.12
CA ARG A 297 -25.60 -5.95 14.19
C ARG A 297 -25.26 -7.39 13.87
N ASN A 298 -24.09 -7.83 14.32
CA ASN A 298 -23.61 -9.18 14.16
C ASN A 298 -23.47 -9.86 15.53
N VAL A 299 -23.50 -11.19 15.50
CA VAL A 299 -22.90 -12.04 16.53
C VAL A 299 -21.75 -12.82 15.92
N LEU A 300 -20.76 -13.22 16.71
CA LEU A 300 -19.74 -14.14 16.23
C LEU A 300 -20.23 -15.58 16.34
N VAL A 301 -20.02 -16.35 15.28
CA VAL A 301 -20.25 -17.79 15.24
C VAL A 301 -18.99 -18.49 14.77
N GLU A 302 -18.75 -19.68 15.30
CA GLU A 302 -17.69 -20.55 14.82
C GLU A 302 -18.09 -21.19 13.49
N ARG A 303 -17.22 -21.13 12.49
CA ARG A 303 -17.38 -21.87 11.23
C ARG A 303 -16.72 -23.24 11.32
N GLU A 304 -17.12 -24.13 10.41
CA GLU A 304 -16.36 -25.37 10.16
C GLU A 304 -14.87 -25.03 9.95
N GLY A 305 -14.01 -25.62 10.78
CA GLY A 305 -12.57 -25.34 10.82
C GLY A 305 -12.12 -24.35 11.91
N GLY A 306 -12.98 -23.96 12.85
CA GLY A 306 -12.61 -23.24 14.08
C GLY A 306 -12.46 -21.72 13.95
N ASN A 307 -12.72 -21.16 12.77
CA ASN A 307 -12.61 -19.72 12.53
C ASN A 307 -13.89 -18.97 12.92
N LEU A 308 -13.76 -17.90 13.68
CA LEU A 308 -14.88 -17.02 14.02
C LEU A 308 -15.29 -16.15 12.82
N ALA A 309 -16.60 -16.08 12.58
CA ALA A 309 -17.18 -15.26 11.53
C ALA A 309 -18.39 -14.47 12.05
N PRO A 310 -18.64 -13.28 11.48
CA PRO A 310 -19.84 -12.53 11.81
C PRO A 310 -21.07 -13.18 11.17
N LYS A 311 -22.17 -13.22 11.93
CA LYS A 311 -23.51 -13.57 11.48
C LYS A 311 -24.45 -12.41 11.81
N ALA A 312 -25.13 -11.88 10.79
CA ALA A 312 -26.09 -10.79 10.95
C ALA A 312 -27.28 -11.20 11.84
N THR A 313 -27.74 -10.27 12.68
CA THR A 313 -28.97 -10.37 13.45
C THR A 313 -30.10 -9.60 12.74
N GLU A 314 -31.26 -9.47 13.40
CA GLU A 314 -32.37 -8.65 12.90
C GLU A 314 -32.25 -7.17 13.32
N GLU A 315 -31.31 -6.84 14.21
CA GLU A 315 -31.10 -5.47 14.70
C GLU A 315 -30.40 -4.63 13.64
N THR A 316 -31.08 -3.60 13.15
CA THR A 316 -30.53 -2.64 12.19
C THR A 316 -30.54 -1.23 12.76
N GLU A 317 -29.59 -0.41 12.29
CA GLU A 317 -29.43 0.99 12.67
C GLU A 317 -29.07 1.77 11.40
N THR A 318 -29.61 2.99 11.26
CA THR A 318 -29.26 3.89 10.15
C THR A 318 -28.52 5.09 10.72
N ILE A 319 -27.30 5.29 10.27
CA ILE A 319 -26.42 6.36 10.74
C ILE A 319 -26.36 7.43 9.65
N PRO A 320 -26.82 8.67 9.91
CA PRO A 320 -26.67 9.76 8.96
C PRO A 320 -25.19 10.07 8.75
N VAL A 321 -24.72 9.96 7.50
CA VAL A 321 -23.34 10.25 7.09
C VAL A 321 -23.35 10.84 5.69
N GLY A 322 -22.44 11.76 5.40
CA GLY A 322 -22.29 12.32 4.05
C GLY A 322 -21.10 11.73 3.28
N LEU A 323 -20.22 11.00 3.98
CA LEU A 323 -19.05 10.35 3.42
C LEU A 323 -18.94 8.91 3.93
N VAL A 324 -18.52 8.00 3.05
CA VAL A 324 -18.19 6.61 3.38
C VAL A 324 -16.83 6.28 2.77
N PHE A 325 -15.94 5.69 3.57
CA PHE A 325 -14.63 5.20 3.15
C PHE A 325 -14.55 3.69 3.36
N ARG A 326 -14.50 2.92 2.27
CA ARG A 326 -14.34 1.45 2.34
C ARG A 326 -12.86 1.07 2.49
N SER A 327 -12.50 0.55 3.66
CA SER A 327 -11.14 0.06 3.99
C SER A 327 -11.18 -1.46 4.28
N VAL A 328 -11.77 -2.23 3.36
CA VAL A 328 -12.00 -3.68 3.51
C VAL A 328 -10.93 -4.56 2.87
N GLY A 329 -9.80 -3.95 2.49
CA GLY A 329 -8.59 -4.60 1.99
C GLY A 329 -8.34 -4.31 0.52
N TYR A 330 -7.07 -4.25 0.14
CA TYR A 330 -6.67 -4.03 -1.24
C TYR A 330 -6.97 -5.28 -2.09
N LYS A 331 -6.83 -5.13 -3.41
CA LYS A 331 -6.87 -6.19 -4.42
C LYS A 331 -5.77 -5.92 -5.46
N GLY A 332 -5.11 -6.98 -5.92
CA GLY A 332 -4.21 -6.89 -7.06
C GLY A 332 -4.95 -6.61 -8.35
N VAL A 333 -4.21 -6.15 -9.36
CA VAL A 333 -4.71 -5.93 -10.72
C VAL A 333 -3.99 -6.89 -11.66
N ARG A 334 -4.74 -7.44 -12.62
CA ARG A 334 -4.19 -8.31 -13.65
C ARG A 334 -3.17 -7.55 -14.50
N LEU A 335 -2.00 -8.15 -14.69
CA LEU A 335 -1.02 -7.68 -15.67
C LEU A 335 -1.24 -8.41 -17.00
N PRO A 336 -1.05 -7.74 -18.16
CA PRO A 336 -1.10 -8.38 -19.46
C PRO A 336 -0.13 -9.56 -19.55
N ASP A 337 -0.58 -10.68 -20.12
CA ASP A 337 0.18 -11.91 -20.33
C ASP A 337 0.72 -12.61 -19.06
N VAL A 338 0.29 -12.18 -17.87
CA VAL A 338 0.66 -12.80 -16.58
C VAL A 338 -0.57 -13.49 -15.96
N PRO A 339 -0.44 -14.74 -15.44
CA PRO A 339 -1.55 -15.44 -14.80
C PRO A 339 -2.11 -14.67 -13.60
N PHE A 340 -3.43 -14.69 -13.40
CA PHE A 340 -4.07 -13.93 -12.33
C PHE A 340 -5.33 -14.62 -11.80
N ASN A 341 -5.44 -14.73 -10.49
CA ASN A 341 -6.60 -15.26 -9.80
C ASN A 341 -7.52 -14.09 -9.39
N GLU A 342 -8.66 -13.96 -10.07
CA GLU A 342 -9.62 -12.88 -9.84
C GLU A 342 -10.24 -12.87 -8.44
N LYS A 343 -10.34 -14.04 -7.81
CA LYS A 343 -10.97 -14.21 -6.49
C LYS A 343 -10.04 -13.77 -5.37
N SER A 344 -8.78 -14.20 -5.39
CA SER A 344 -7.79 -13.77 -4.39
C SER A 344 -7.19 -12.39 -4.70
N GLY A 345 -7.21 -11.98 -5.97
CA GLY A 345 -6.54 -10.78 -6.46
C GLY A 345 -5.02 -10.92 -6.44
N THR A 346 -4.50 -12.12 -6.74
CA THR A 346 -3.07 -12.47 -6.67
C THR A 346 -2.63 -13.22 -7.92
N ILE A 347 -1.33 -13.21 -8.19
CA ILE A 347 -0.74 -14.08 -9.22
C ILE A 347 -0.60 -15.49 -8.63
N PRO A 348 -1.18 -16.54 -9.26
CA PRO A 348 -1.02 -17.93 -8.82
C PRO A 348 0.45 -18.31 -8.72
N ASN A 349 0.87 -18.84 -7.57
CA ASN A 349 2.26 -19.19 -7.33
C ASN A 349 2.42 -20.30 -6.29
N LEU A 350 3.59 -20.95 -6.31
CA LEU A 350 4.07 -21.84 -5.24
C LEU A 350 5.43 -21.35 -4.74
N LYS A 351 5.49 -20.90 -3.47
CA LYS A 351 6.69 -20.30 -2.86
C LYS A 351 7.31 -19.17 -3.70
N GLY A 352 6.49 -18.46 -4.46
CA GLY A 352 6.91 -17.37 -5.35
C GLY A 352 7.21 -17.77 -6.79
N ARG A 353 7.28 -19.05 -7.18
CA ARG A 353 7.32 -19.47 -8.60
C ARG A 353 5.92 -19.33 -9.20
N VAL A 354 5.78 -18.61 -10.32
CA VAL A 354 4.47 -18.41 -10.97
C VAL A 354 3.95 -19.71 -11.57
N LEU A 355 2.63 -19.91 -11.48
CA LEU A 355 1.92 -21.05 -12.05
C LEU A 355 1.14 -20.64 -13.30
N ASN A 356 1.17 -21.49 -14.32
CA ASN A 356 0.23 -21.46 -15.44
C ASN A 356 -1.18 -21.89 -14.98
N GLU A 357 -2.17 -21.74 -15.86
CA GLU A 357 -3.56 -22.12 -15.57
C GLU A 357 -3.73 -23.63 -15.30
N ASP A 358 -2.88 -24.46 -15.90
CA ASP A 358 -2.84 -25.92 -15.67
C ASP A 358 -2.09 -26.33 -14.39
N GLY A 359 -1.60 -25.36 -13.62
CA GLY A 359 -0.85 -25.58 -12.38
C GLY A 359 0.63 -25.93 -12.56
N THR A 360 1.15 -25.93 -13.81
CA THR A 360 2.58 -26.09 -14.06
C THR A 360 3.35 -24.80 -13.77
N PHE A 361 4.65 -24.90 -13.48
CA PHE A 361 5.48 -23.71 -13.31
C PHE A 361 5.67 -22.98 -14.64
N ARG A 362 5.68 -21.65 -14.58
CA ARG A 362 6.10 -20.79 -15.68
C ARG A 362 7.59 -20.43 -15.47
N PRO A 363 8.52 -21.07 -16.19
CA PRO A 363 9.96 -20.90 -15.92
C PRO A 363 10.41 -19.45 -16.09
N GLY A 364 11.23 -18.96 -15.17
CA GLY A 364 11.72 -17.58 -15.18
C GLY A 364 10.77 -16.55 -14.56
N ASP A 365 9.51 -16.89 -14.27
CA ASP A 365 8.55 -15.97 -13.67
C ASP A 365 8.36 -16.20 -12.17
N TYR A 366 8.51 -15.12 -11.40
CA TYR A 366 8.44 -15.10 -9.95
C TYR A 366 7.57 -13.96 -9.43
N VAL A 367 7.07 -14.07 -8.20
CA VAL A 367 6.23 -13.04 -7.56
C VAL A 367 6.67 -12.79 -6.12
N VAL A 368 6.54 -11.57 -5.64
CA VAL A 368 6.84 -11.20 -4.25
C VAL A 368 5.81 -10.23 -3.67
N GLY A 369 5.72 -10.15 -2.35
CA GLY A 369 4.91 -9.16 -1.65
C GLY A 369 3.42 -9.41 -1.77
N TRP A 370 2.63 -8.32 -1.85
CA TRP A 370 1.18 -8.41 -1.81
C TRP A 370 0.55 -9.06 -3.04
N ILE A 371 1.17 -8.97 -4.22
CA ILE A 371 0.67 -9.68 -5.40
C ILE A 371 0.85 -11.21 -5.28
N LYS A 372 1.80 -11.66 -4.44
CA LYS A 372 2.05 -13.07 -4.10
C LYS A 372 1.12 -13.57 -2.99
N ARG A 373 1.09 -12.85 -1.85
CA ARG A 373 0.49 -13.32 -0.58
C ARG A 373 -0.90 -12.76 -0.30
N GLY A 374 -1.35 -11.80 -1.10
CA GLY A 374 -2.48 -10.93 -0.78
C GLY A 374 -2.06 -9.74 0.10
N PRO A 375 -2.89 -8.70 0.19
CA PRO A 375 -2.53 -7.43 0.81
C PRO A 375 -2.75 -7.44 2.33
N SER A 376 -1.91 -8.21 3.00
CA SER A 376 -1.84 -8.24 4.46
C SER A 376 -0.39 -8.13 4.96
N GLY A 377 -0.24 -7.71 6.21
CA GLY A 377 1.05 -7.51 6.86
C GLY A 377 1.65 -6.12 6.65
N ILE A 378 2.63 -5.80 7.51
CA ILE A 378 3.39 -4.55 7.49
C ILE A 378 4.60 -4.63 6.55
N ILE A 379 5.29 -3.51 6.31
CA ILE A 379 6.49 -3.41 5.44
C ILE A 379 7.47 -4.56 5.70
N GLY A 380 7.82 -4.80 6.97
CA GLY A 380 8.80 -5.82 7.36
C GLY A 380 8.39 -7.26 7.03
N THR A 381 7.10 -7.56 6.87
CA THR A 381 6.63 -8.90 6.49
C THR A 381 7.02 -9.28 5.07
N ASN A 382 7.28 -8.29 4.21
CA ASN A 382 7.67 -8.53 2.82
C ASN A 382 9.11 -9.02 2.69
N LYS A 383 9.97 -8.79 3.70
CA LYS A 383 11.38 -9.21 3.65
C LYS A 383 11.55 -10.73 3.60
N PRO A 384 11.08 -11.52 4.58
CA PRO A 384 11.22 -12.98 4.52
C PRO A 384 10.53 -13.60 3.31
N ASP A 385 9.40 -13.04 2.88
CA ASP A 385 8.67 -13.45 1.68
C ASP A 385 9.46 -13.24 0.37
N SER A 386 10.14 -12.10 0.26
CA SER A 386 10.97 -11.79 -0.91
C SER A 386 12.24 -12.64 -0.93
N VAL A 387 12.80 -12.93 0.25
CA VAL A 387 13.93 -13.85 0.41
C VAL A 387 13.56 -15.27 -0.02
N GLU A 388 12.41 -15.79 0.39
CA GLU A 388 11.93 -17.12 -0.04
C GLU A 388 11.89 -17.22 -1.57
N THR A 389 11.30 -16.22 -2.22
CA THR A 389 11.17 -16.20 -3.68
C THR A 389 12.53 -16.10 -4.38
N ALA A 390 13.42 -15.25 -3.87
CA ALA A 390 14.75 -15.11 -4.43
C ALA A 390 15.57 -16.40 -4.28
N GLU A 391 15.40 -17.15 -3.19
CA GLU A 391 16.02 -18.48 -3.05
C GLU A 391 15.44 -19.51 -4.04
N MET A 392 14.14 -19.48 -4.33
CA MET A 392 13.55 -20.33 -5.37
C MET A 392 14.13 -20.02 -6.76
N LEU A 393 14.34 -18.74 -7.07
CA LEU A 393 15.01 -18.32 -8.31
C LEU A 393 16.45 -18.85 -8.37
N LEU A 394 17.22 -18.70 -7.29
CA LEU A 394 18.60 -19.20 -7.23
C LEU A 394 18.68 -20.72 -7.30
N GLU A 395 17.71 -21.44 -6.73
CA GLU A 395 17.56 -22.89 -6.88
C GLU A 395 17.36 -23.27 -8.35
N ASP A 396 16.43 -22.61 -9.04
CA ASP A 396 16.15 -22.87 -10.46
C ASP A 396 17.35 -22.56 -11.34
N MET A 397 18.09 -21.49 -11.05
CA MET A 397 19.35 -21.15 -11.73
C MET A 397 20.37 -22.27 -11.58
N ARG A 398 20.61 -22.75 -10.35
CA ARG A 398 21.58 -23.84 -10.08
C ARG A 398 21.16 -25.15 -10.75
N ALA A 399 19.87 -25.38 -10.92
CA ALA A 399 19.31 -26.53 -11.63
C ALA A 399 19.31 -26.38 -13.17
N ASN A 400 19.78 -25.25 -13.71
CA ASN A 400 19.66 -24.88 -15.13
C ASN A 400 18.21 -24.92 -15.65
N ALA A 401 17.26 -24.53 -14.80
CA ALA A 401 15.83 -24.48 -15.11
C ALA A 401 15.35 -23.09 -15.55
N LEU A 402 16.25 -22.09 -15.60
CA LEU A 402 15.92 -20.76 -16.12
C LEU A 402 15.91 -20.74 -17.65
N PRO A 403 15.05 -19.93 -18.28
CA PRO A 403 15.06 -19.71 -19.72
C PRO A 403 16.41 -19.19 -20.24
N THR A 404 16.75 -19.55 -21.47
CA THR A 404 17.88 -18.95 -22.19
C THR A 404 17.47 -17.60 -22.77
N THR A 405 18.25 -16.56 -22.52
CA THR A 405 18.00 -15.22 -23.07
C THR A 405 18.57 -15.08 -24.47
N VAL A 406 17.90 -14.30 -25.34
CA VAL A 406 18.30 -14.13 -26.75
C VAL A 406 19.12 -12.85 -26.95
N ALA A 407 18.91 -11.83 -26.10
CA ALA A 407 19.62 -10.56 -26.14
C ALA A 407 20.07 -10.12 -24.73
N PRO A 408 21.06 -10.79 -24.11
CA PRO A 408 21.47 -10.54 -22.73
C PRO A 408 22.30 -9.28 -22.54
N ALA A 409 22.59 -8.50 -23.59
CA ALA A 409 23.40 -7.30 -23.45
C ALA A 409 22.69 -6.23 -22.61
N GLN A 410 23.40 -5.65 -21.64
CA GLN A 410 22.84 -4.71 -20.66
C GLN A 410 22.17 -3.47 -21.30
N HIS A 411 22.71 -3.01 -22.44
CA HIS A 411 22.21 -1.84 -23.19
C HIS A 411 21.01 -2.16 -24.10
N ALA A 412 20.66 -3.43 -24.31
CA ALA A 412 19.58 -3.80 -25.20
C ALA A 412 18.21 -3.29 -24.71
N ILE A 413 18.02 -3.23 -23.39
CA ILE A 413 16.79 -2.73 -22.78
C ILE A 413 16.65 -1.21 -22.91
N GLU A 414 17.76 -0.46 -22.81
CA GLU A 414 17.77 0.99 -23.02
C GLU A 414 17.42 1.30 -24.49
N ALA A 415 18.06 0.60 -25.43
CA ALA A 415 17.76 0.74 -26.85
C ALA A 415 16.29 0.42 -27.19
N LEU A 416 15.69 -0.57 -26.52
CA LEU A 416 14.27 -0.89 -26.69
C LEU A 416 13.37 0.25 -26.22
N LEU A 417 13.63 0.78 -25.01
CA LEU A 417 12.84 1.87 -24.44
C LEU A 417 13.01 3.17 -25.24
N ASP A 418 14.23 3.47 -25.69
CA ASP A 418 14.53 4.61 -26.56
C ASP A 418 13.81 4.49 -27.91
N ALA A 419 13.83 3.31 -28.54
CA ALA A 419 13.12 3.05 -29.79
C ALA A 419 11.60 3.20 -29.66
N ARG A 420 11.06 3.00 -28.45
CA ARG A 420 9.64 3.23 -28.12
C ARG A 420 9.35 4.66 -27.65
N GLY A 421 10.36 5.54 -27.58
CA GLY A 421 10.21 6.92 -27.16
C GLY A 421 9.87 7.08 -25.66
N VAL A 422 10.22 6.11 -24.83
CA VAL A 422 9.90 6.12 -23.40
C VAL A 422 10.83 7.08 -22.68
N GLN A 423 10.28 8.06 -21.97
CA GLN A 423 11.04 9.00 -21.15
C GLN A 423 11.40 8.35 -19.80
N VAL A 424 12.50 7.60 -19.79
CA VAL A 424 12.97 6.89 -18.59
C VAL A 424 13.45 7.87 -17.52
N VAL A 425 13.09 7.60 -16.27
CA VAL A 425 13.62 8.27 -15.07
C VAL A 425 14.58 7.31 -14.36
N THR A 426 15.86 7.64 -14.37
CA THR A 426 16.89 6.82 -13.71
C THR A 426 16.87 7.02 -12.19
N PHE A 427 17.61 6.20 -11.42
CA PHE A 427 17.72 6.43 -9.97
C PHE A 427 18.38 7.77 -9.64
N ALA A 428 19.35 8.21 -10.45
CA ALA A 428 20.01 9.51 -10.29
C ALA A 428 19.02 10.67 -10.54
N ASP A 429 18.16 10.54 -11.56
CA ASP A 429 17.07 11.49 -11.78
C ASP A 429 16.10 11.52 -10.59
N TRP A 430 15.72 10.35 -10.05
CA TRP A 430 14.92 10.29 -8.83
C TRP A 430 15.61 10.99 -7.65
N GLN A 431 16.90 10.77 -7.43
CA GLN A 431 17.64 11.42 -6.34
C GLN A 431 17.64 12.95 -6.47
N LEU A 432 17.68 13.45 -7.70
CA LEU A 432 17.52 14.88 -7.97
C LEU A 432 16.11 15.36 -7.62
N LEU A 433 15.06 14.64 -8.04
CA LEU A 433 13.68 14.96 -7.63
C LEU A 433 13.53 14.93 -6.10
N ASP A 434 14.09 13.94 -5.43
CA ASP A 434 14.06 13.83 -3.98
C ASP A 434 14.69 15.07 -3.30
N GLN A 435 15.85 15.52 -3.78
CA GLN A 435 16.51 16.73 -3.29
C GLN A 435 15.65 17.99 -3.50
N LEU A 436 15.00 18.12 -4.67
CA LEU A 436 14.09 19.23 -4.95
C LEU A 436 12.88 19.22 -4.00
N GLU A 437 12.28 18.05 -3.76
CA GLU A 437 11.17 17.93 -2.81
C GLU A 437 11.57 18.27 -1.37
N LEU A 438 12.76 17.81 -0.93
CA LEU A 438 13.31 18.14 0.39
C LEU A 438 13.55 19.66 0.52
N ALA A 439 14.15 20.29 -0.49
CA ALA A 439 14.40 21.73 -0.52
C ALA A 439 13.09 22.54 -0.49
N ASN A 440 12.10 22.13 -1.28
CA ASN A 440 10.78 22.74 -1.30
C ASN A 440 10.06 22.63 0.06
N GLY A 441 10.18 21.47 0.73
CA GLY A 441 9.64 21.27 2.07
C GLY A 441 10.26 22.22 3.09
N ALA A 442 11.59 22.27 3.15
CA ALA A 442 12.33 23.14 4.06
C ALA A 442 12.04 24.63 3.82
N ALA A 443 11.85 25.05 2.55
CA ALA A 443 11.49 26.41 2.20
C ALA A 443 10.05 26.76 2.60
N ALA A 444 9.11 25.81 2.56
CA ALA A 444 7.71 26.01 2.95
C ALA A 444 7.54 26.08 4.48
N THR A 445 8.17 25.18 5.23
CA THR A 445 8.18 25.22 6.70
C THR A 445 9.33 24.38 7.27
N PRO A 446 10.08 24.85 8.29
CA PRO A 446 11.22 24.11 8.84
C PRO A 446 10.91 22.70 9.34
N ALA A 447 9.66 22.44 9.76
CA ALA A 447 9.21 21.13 10.24
C ALA A 447 8.87 20.14 9.11
N ARG A 448 8.63 20.63 7.89
CA ARG A 448 8.10 19.84 6.79
C ARG A 448 9.23 19.06 6.12
N PRO A 449 9.21 17.71 6.14
CA PRO A 449 10.32 16.91 5.65
C PRO A 449 10.51 17.00 4.14
N ARG A 450 9.43 17.21 3.38
CA ARG A 450 9.43 17.42 1.92
C ARG A 450 8.12 18.02 1.45
N LEU A 451 8.14 18.66 0.28
CA LEU A 451 6.96 19.00 -0.50
C LEU A 451 7.00 18.24 -1.82
N LYS A 452 6.06 17.30 -1.99
CA LYS A 452 6.07 16.34 -3.10
C LYS A 452 5.68 16.99 -4.42
N PHE A 453 6.33 16.59 -5.51
CA PHE A 453 5.70 16.68 -6.83
C PHE A 453 4.55 15.68 -6.87
N THR A 454 3.39 16.13 -7.34
CA THR A 454 2.14 15.38 -7.24
C THR A 454 1.54 15.03 -8.60
N ASP A 455 2.25 15.30 -9.69
CA ASP A 455 1.92 14.85 -11.03
C ASP A 455 3.21 14.56 -11.81
N VAL A 456 3.13 13.64 -12.78
CA VAL A 456 4.29 13.16 -13.54
C VAL A 456 4.86 14.26 -14.44
N SER A 457 4.01 15.12 -15.01
CA SER A 457 4.46 16.18 -15.93
C SER A 457 5.37 17.19 -15.23
N SER A 458 5.03 17.58 -14.00
CA SER A 458 5.85 18.46 -13.17
C SER A 458 7.17 17.81 -12.76
N MET A 459 7.18 16.50 -12.48
CA MET A 459 8.42 15.75 -12.20
C MET A 459 9.36 15.79 -13.42
N LEU A 460 8.85 15.47 -14.60
CA LEU A 460 9.64 15.47 -15.84
C LEU A 460 10.13 16.87 -16.22
N ALA A 461 9.28 17.90 -16.04
CA ALA A 461 9.65 19.29 -16.28
C ALA A 461 10.75 19.78 -15.31
N ALA A 462 10.68 19.40 -14.03
CA ALA A 462 11.71 19.72 -13.05
C ALA A 462 13.06 19.10 -13.41
N LEU A 463 13.05 17.83 -13.82
CA LEU A 463 14.24 17.13 -14.33
C LEU A 463 14.83 17.81 -15.57
N ALA A 464 13.99 18.14 -16.55
CA ALA A 464 14.43 18.79 -17.79
C ALA A 464 15.05 20.18 -17.51
N THR A 465 14.42 20.96 -16.63
CA THR A 465 14.91 22.28 -16.22
C THR A 465 16.29 22.17 -15.56
N HIS A 466 16.48 21.21 -14.67
CA HIS A 466 17.76 21.03 -14.00
C HIS A 466 18.85 20.56 -14.98
N LYS A 467 18.53 19.62 -15.88
CA LYS A 467 19.48 19.14 -16.91
C LYS A 467 19.91 20.25 -17.87
N ALA A 468 18.99 21.16 -18.23
CA ALA A 468 19.31 22.32 -19.07
C ALA A 468 20.16 23.38 -18.35
N ALA A 469 20.08 23.47 -17.03
CA ALA A 469 20.85 24.42 -16.21
C ALA A 469 22.28 23.95 -15.91
N GLN A 470 22.59 22.67 -16.10
CA GLN A 470 23.96 22.16 -16.06
C GLN A 470 24.60 22.39 -17.43
N PRO A 471 25.73 23.13 -17.54
CA PRO A 471 26.44 23.23 -18.80
C PRO A 471 26.84 21.82 -19.24
N ALA A 472 26.67 21.50 -20.53
CA ALA A 472 27.19 20.27 -21.11
C ALA A 472 28.69 20.21 -20.78
N GLY A 473 29.07 19.33 -19.86
CA GLY A 473 30.47 19.12 -19.52
C GLY A 473 31.18 18.47 -20.71
N ASP A 474 32.24 19.13 -21.17
CA ASP A 474 33.19 18.65 -22.17
C ASP A 474 33.81 17.28 -21.83
#